data_AF-A0A6G1CYT4-F1
#
_entry.id   AF-A0A6G1CYT4-F1
#
_cell.length_a   1.000
_cell.length_b   1.000
_cell.length_c   1.000
_cell.angle_alpha   90.00
_cell.angle_beta   90.00
_cell.angle_gamma   90.00
#
_symmetry.space_group_name_H-M   'P 1'
#
loop_
_entity.id
_entity.type
_entity.pdbx_description
1 polymer ?
#
loop_
_entity_poly.entity_id
_entity_poly.type
_entity_poly.pdbx_seq_one_letter_code
_entity_poly.pdbx_strand_id
1 'polypeptide(L)'
;MNNLLTNSFELERDIELGYQNSKDKSDYGLEDFFQEVREIEMLLNKMSNINHKLQEANEESKSVTKASSMKAIKRHMEKDIDEVGKITRNIKVKLEEMDRNNLENRKKPGCGKGTGVDRSRMSMTVALKNKLKERIKDFQTLRQTIQKEYREIVVRRVFTVTGEQPSDEVIDRLIETGSTEQIFENAIQGICRGQIIATVEEIQERHDAVMEIEKGLLELQQIFADMTTLVDTQGEILNNIENQYQPETVAQELITVEADALGFR
;
A
#
# COMPACT_ATOMS: atom_id res chain seq x y z
N MET A 1 28.65 58.82 -53.21
CA MET A 1 27.54 59.77 -52.97
C MET A 1 26.29 59.22 -53.65
N ASN A 2 25.26 59.06 -52.83
CA ASN A 2 23.84 58.77 -53.01
C ASN A 2 23.20 58.79 -54.42
N ASN A 3 22.37 57.76 -54.68
CA ASN A 3 20.90 57.82 -54.81
C ASN A 3 20.41 56.38 -54.52
N LEU A 4 19.81 56.00 -53.38
CA LEU A 4 18.49 56.30 -52.79
C LEU A 4 17.29 56.01 -53.71
N LEU A 5 16.57 54.95 -53.31
CA LEU A 5 15.12 54.72 -53.39
C LEU A 5 14.51 54.01 -54.61
N THR A 6 14.18 52.74 -54.34
CA THR A 6 12.86 52.13 -54.52
C THR A 6 12.51 51.60 -55.92
N ASN A 7 12.58 50.27 -56.05
CA ASN A 7 11.39 49.52 -56.46
C ASN A 7 11.43 48.09 -55.93
N SER A 8 10.37 47.79 -55.19
CA SER A 8 10.03 46.54 -54.54
C SER A 8 10.15 45.34 -55.47
N PHE A 9 10.94 44.37 -55.03
CA PHE A 9 10.60 42.98 -55.27
C PHE A 9 10.70 42.28 -53.92
N GLU A 10 9.53 42.02 -53.36
CA GLU A 10 9.34 41.13 -52.22
C GLU A 10 9.91 39.77 -52.61
N LEU A 11 11.11 39.47 -52.12
CA LEU A 11 11.55 38.10 -51.98
C LEU A 11 10.94 37.63 -50.66
N GLU A 12 9.69 37.17 -50.73
CA GLU A 12 9.11 36.31 -49.70
C GLU A 12 10.10 35.17 -49.47
N ARG A 13 10.85 35.28 -48.38
CA ARG A 13 11.57 34.14 -47.83
C ARG A 13 10.51 33.23 -47.27
N ASP A 14 10.30 32.09 -47.94
CA ASP A 14 9.54 30.94 -47.48
C ASP A 14 9.74 30.74 -45.96
N ILE A 15 8.74 31.15 -45.19
CA ILE A 15 8.61 30.83 -43.76
C ILE A 15 7.97 29.43 -43.69
N GLU A 16 8.61 28.45 -44.33
CA GLU A 16 8.22 27.04 -44.25
C GLU A 16 9.47 26.16 -44.10
N LEU A 17 10.39 26.57 -43.24
CA LEU A 17 11.31 25.65 -42.60
C LEU A 17 10.70 25.28 -41.25
N GLY A 18 9.75 24.35 -41.31
CA GLY A 18 9.30 23.61 -40.14
C GLY A 18 10.53 23.13 -39.38
N TYR A 19 10.62 23.50 -38.10
CA TYR A 19 11.59 22.94 -37.18
C TYR A 19 11.37 21.42 -37.14
N GLN A 20 12.04 20.68 -38.02
CA GLN A 20 12.34 19.28 -37.83
C GLN A 20 13.35 19.20 -36.70
N ASN A 21 12.87 19.32 -35.46
CA ASN A 21 13.62 18.95 -34.28
C ASN A 21 12.97 17.71 -33.66
N SER A 22 13.42 16.57 -34.17
CA SER A 22 13.58 15.28 -33.49
C SER A 22 12.37 14.76 -32.70
N LYS A 23 11.75 13.70 -33.23
CA LYS A 23 10.87 12.77 -32.52
C LYS A 23 11.46 12.17 -31.22
N ASP A 24 12.73 12.44 -30.91
CA ASP A 24 13.44 11.98 -29.70
C ASP A 24 13.51 12.99 -28.55
N LYS A 25 13.01 14.23 -28.70
CA LYS A 25 13.05 15.26 -27.64
C LYS A 25 11.76 15.41 -26.82
N SER A 26 10.68 14.74 -27.19
CA SER A 26 9.33 15.10 -26.70
C SER A 26 8.93 14.46 -25.37
N ASP A 27 9.52 13.33 -24.97
CA ASP A 27 8.97 12.59 -23.83
C ASP A 27 9.56 13.03 -22.47
N TYR A 28 10.71 13.72 -22.42
CA TYR A 28 11.38 14.08 -21.15
C TYR A 28 11.58 12.89 -20.17
N GLY A 29 11.46 11.65 -20.65
CA GLY A 29 11.41 10.42 -19.85
C GLY A 29 10.12 10.24 -19.05
N LEU A 30 9.00 10.78 -19.53
CA LEU A 30 7.68 10.67 -18.91
C LEU A 30 7.03 9.31 -19.19
N GLU A 31 7.21 8.71 -20.35
CA GLU A 31 6.65 7.39 -20.65
C GLU A 31 7.21 6.32 -19.69
N ASP A 32 8.53 6.26 -19.55
CA ASP A 32 9.20 5.35 -18.60
C ASP A 32 8.69 5.59 -17.17
N PHE A 33 8.53 6.86 -16.79
CA PHE A 33 8.02 7.23 -15.47
C PHE A 33 6.56 6.81 -15.26
N PHE A 34 5.69 7.03 -16.26
CA PHE A 34 4.31 6.60 -16.18
C PHE A 34 4.20 5.07 -16.15
N GLN A 35 5.10 4.37 -16.84
CA GLN A 35 5.19 2.92 -16.74
C GLN A 35 5.58 2.48 -15.31
N GLU A 36 6.60 3.09 -14.71
CA GLU A 36 6.96 2.84 -13.30
C GLU A 36 5.80 3.12 -12.34
N VAL A 37 5.07 4.23 -12.56
CA VAL A 37 3.86 4.58 -11.79
C VAL A 37 2.80 3.48 -11.90
N ARG A 38 2.45 3.08 -13.12
CA ARG A 38 1.44 2.03 -13.38
C ARG A 38 1.82 0.72 -12.67
N GLU A 39 3.09 0.34 -12.71
CA GLU A 39 3.58 -0.87 -12.04
C GLU A 39 3.41 -0.79 -10.52
N ILE A 40 3.75 0.35 -9.91
CA ILE A 40 3.57 0.54 -8.47
C ILE A 40 2.08 0.54 -8.12
N GLU A 41 1.22 1.18 -8.92
CA GLU A 41 -0.23 1.15 -8.71
C GLU A 41 -0.81 -0.26 -8.80
N MET A 42 -0.35 -1.07 -9.75
CA MET A 42 -0.73 -2.49 -9.82
C MET A 42 -0.31 -3.27 -8.57
N LEU A 43 0.89 -3.02 -8.05
CA LEU A 43 1.37 -3.65 -6.82
C LEU A 43 0.55 -3.20 -5.59
N LEU A 44 0.22 -1.91 -5.49
CA LEU A 44 -0.65 -1.37 -4.43
C LEU A 44 -2.05 -1.99 -4.47
N ASN A 45 -2.62 -2.19 -5.66
CA ASN A 45 -3.91 -2.87 -5.81
C ASN A 45 -3.83 -4.34 -5.40
N LYS A 46 -2.71 -5.03 -5.70
CA LYS A 46 -2.49 -6.39 -5.19
C LYS A 46 -2.43 -6.43 -3.67
N MET A 47 -1.80 -5.45 -3.01
CA MET A 47 -1.83 -5.35 -1.54
C MET A 47 -3.26 -5.22 -1.00
N SER A 48 -4.10 -4.37 -1.61
CA SER A 48 -5.52 -4.25 -1.22
C SER A 48 -6.27 -5.57 -1.34
N ASN A 49 -6.05 -6.31 -2.43
CA ASN A 49 -6.70 -7.61 -2.63
C ASN A 49 -6.25 -8.64 -1.59
N ILE A 50 -4.96 -8.66 -1.23
CA ILE A 50 -4.44 -9.54 -0.18
C ILE A 50 -5.01 -9.16 1.19
N ASN A 51 -5.10 -7.86 1.51
CA ASN A 51 -5.72 -7.41 2.75
C ASN A 51 -7.17 -7.90 2.87
N HIS A 52 -7.94 -7.83 1.77
CA HIS A 52 -9.31 -8.34 1.73
C HIS A 52 -9.37 -9.86 1.96
N LYS A 53 -8.50 -10.64 1.30
CA LYS A 53 -8.42 -12.09 1.53
C LYS A 53 -8.07 -12.43 2.98
N LEU A 54 -7.15 -11.69 3.60
CA LEU A 54 -6.82 -11.89 5.01
C LEU A 54 -7.99 -11.53 5.93
N GLN A 55 -8.77 -10.51 5.60
CA GLN A 55 -10.02 -10.20 6.31
C GLN A 55 -11.02 -11.36 6.19
N GLU A 56 -11.25 -11.88 4.99
CA GLU A 56 -12.15 -13.03 4.76
C GLU A 56 -11.69 -14.27 5.52
N ALA A 57 -10.39 -14.60 5.45
CA ALA A 57 -9.81 -15.74 6.16
C ALA A 57 -9.93 -15.58 7.69
N ASN A 58 -9.74 -14.36 8.20
CA ASN A 58 -9.95 -14.06 9.61
C ASN A 58 -11.43 -14.25 10.00
N GLU A 59 -12.38 -13.74 9.22
CA GLU A 59 -13.82 -13.97 9.46
C GLU A 59 -14.17 -15.46 9.45
N GLU A 60 -13.65 -16.23 8.50
CA GLU A 60 -13.85 -17.68 8.43
C GLU A 60 -13.35 -18.36 9.71
N SER A 61 -12.16 -17.96 10.19
CA SER A 61 -11.49 -18.54 11.37
C SER A 61 -12.32 -18.45 12.66
N LYS A 62 -13.21 -17.44 12.78
CA LYS A 62 -14.08 -17.23 13.94
C LYS A 62 -15.09 -18.37 14.13
N SER A 63 -15.55 -18.93 13.03
CA SER A 63 -16.61 -19.95 13.02
C SER A 63 -16.06 -21.38 13.19
N VAL A 64 -14.77 -21.57 12.92
CA VAL A 64 -14.12 -22.87 12.98
C VAL A 64 -13.95 -23.34 14.44
N THR A 65 -14.19 -24.63 14.65
CA THR A 65 -14.05 -25.32 15.95
C THR A 65 -13.10 -26.53 15.89
N LYS A 66 -12.56 -26.85 14.72
CA LYS A 66 -11.62 -27.97 14.52
C LYS A 66 -10.21 -27.43 14.30
N ALA A 67 -9.24 -27.95 15.04
CA ALA A 67 -7.82 -27.60 14.88
C ALA A 67 -7.33 -27.79 13.44
N SER A 68 -7.73 -28.87 12.76
CA SER A 68 -7.32 -29.11 11.36
C SER A 68 -7.81 -28.05 10.37
N SER A 69 -9.02 -27.51 10.57
CA SER A 69 -9.57 -26.42 9.77
C SER A 69 -8.84 -25.10 10.08
N MET A 70 -8.57 -24.82 11.36
CA MET A 70 -7.82 -23.63 11.77
C MET A 70 -6.41 -23.64 11.18
N LYS A 71 -5.75 -24.81 11.19
CA LYS A 71 -4.44 -25.03 10.57
C LYS A 71 -4.42 -24.77 9.07
N ALA A 72 -5.50 -25.12 8.36
CA ALA A 72 -5.61 -24.83 6.93
C ALA A 72 -5.72 -23.32 6.70
N ILE A 73 -6.58 -22.63 7.45
CA ILE A 73 -6.73 -21.17 7.38
C ILE A 73 -5.41 -20.48 7.70
N LYS A 74 -4.72 -20.88 8.77
CA LYS A 74 -3.38 -20.38 9.14
C LYS A 74 -2.42 -20.41 7.96
N ARG A 75 -2.29 -21.55 7.28
CA ARG A 75 -1.38 -21.69 6.12
C ARG A 75 -1.74 -20.76 4.96
N HIS A 76 -3.02 -20.50 4.74
CA HIS A 76 -3.46 -19.54 3.73
C HIS A 76 -3.07 -18.11 4.13
N MET A 77 -3.30 -17.73 5.38
CA MET A 77 -2.94 -16.41 5.90
C MET A 77 -1.41 -16.19 5.89
N GLU A 78 -0.61 -17.19 6.28
CA GLU A 78 0.86 -17.14 6.22
C GLU A 78 1.36 -16.84 4.79
N LYS A 79 0.80 -17.56 3.80
CA LYS A 79 1.17 -17.36 2.39
C LYS A 79 0.83 -15.94 1.91
N ASP A 80 -0.35 -15.45 2.25
CA ASP A 80 -0.81 -14.12 1.88
C ASP A 80 0.06 -13.03 2.54
N ILE A 81 0.46 -13.23 3.80
CA ILE A 81 1.37 -12.34 4.55
C ILE A 81 2.77 -12.32 3.93
N ASP A 82 3.32 -13.48 3.57
CA ASP A 82 4.59 -13.58 2.85
C ASP A 82 4.54 -12.85 1.50
N GLU A 83 3.42 -12.96 0.78
CA GLU A 83 3.22 -12.31 -0.51
C GLU A 83 3.18 -10.78 -0.37
N VAL A 84 2.39 -10.25 0.58
CA VAL A 84 2.38 -8.79 0.83
C VAL A 84 3.74 -8.29 1.32
N GLY A 85 4.49 -9.08 2.08
CA GLY A 85 5.86 -8.76 2.49
C GLY A 85 6.81 -8.60 1.30
N LYS A 86 6.70 -9.46 0.28
CA LYS A 86 7.47 -9.35 -0.97
C LYS A 86 7.04 -8.13 -1.78
N ILE A 87 5.74 -7.91 -1.92
CA ILE A 87 5.18 -6.77 -2.65
C ILE A 87 5.63 -5.44 -2.01
N THR A 88 5.55 -5.33 -0.69
CA THR A 88 5.93 -4.12 0.06
C THR A 88 7.40 -3.78 -0.15
N ARG A 89 8.31 -4.77 -0.08
CA ARG A 89 9.75 -4.55 -0.37
C ARG A 89 9.98 -4.14 -1.82
N ASN A 90 9.26 -4.72 -2.77
CA ASN A 90 9.36 -4.36 -4.18
C ASN A 90 8.91 -2.91 -4.44
N ILE A 91 7.76 -2.51 -3.88
CA ILE A 91 7.29 -1.12 -3.98
C ILE A 91 8.31 -0.17 -3.37
N LYS A 92 8.88 -0.50 -2.21
CA LYS A 92 9.93 0.31 -1.57
C LYS A 92 11.11 0.55 -2.52
N VAL A 93 11.68 -0.51 -3.08
CA VAL A 93 12.81 -0.42 -4.02
C VAL A 93 12.45 0.43 -5.24
N LYS A 94 11.27 0.21 -5.83
CA LYS A 94 10.80 1.00 -6.98
C LYS A 94 10.61 2.48 -6.66
N LEU A 95 10.11 2.82 -5.46
CA LEU A 95 9.96 4.22 -5.04
C LEU A 95 11.30 4.90 -4.76
N GLU A 96 12.27 4.20 -4.18
CA GLU A 96 13.65 4.70 -4.00
C GLU A 96 14.35 4.91 -5.36
N GLU A 97 14.14 4.00 -6.31
CA GLU A 97 14.62 4.15 -7.69
C GLU A 97 13.96 5.33 -8.40
N MET A 98 12.64 5.48 -8.26
CA MET A 98 11.88 6.60 -8.82
C MET A 98 12.38 7.94 -8.26
N ASP A 99 12.66 8.04 -6.96
CA ASP A 99 13.27 9.22 -6.34
C ASP A 99 14.62 9.56 -6.97
N ARG A 100 15.49 8.55 -7.12
CA ARG A 100 16.80 8.71 -7.76
C ARG A 100 16.65 9.16 -9.22
N ASN A 101 15.75 8.53 -9.97
CA ASN A 101 15.48 8.86 -11.37
C ASN A 101 14.93 10.29 -11.53
N ASN A 102 14.11 10.77 -10.58
CA ASN A 102 13.63 12.15 -10.57
C ASN A 102 14.77 13.14 -10.35
N LEU A 103 15.72 12.86 -9.46
CA LEU A 103 16.91 13.69 -9.26
C LEU A 103 17.81 13.73 -10.50
N GLU A 104 18.00 12.60 -11.18
CA GLU A 104 18.76 12.55 -12.43
C GLU A 104 18.03 13.27 -13.57
N ASN A 105 16.69 13.19 -13.62
CA ASN A 105 15.88 13.89 -14.62
C ASN A 105 16.11 15.41 -14.55
N ARG A 106 16.32 15.98 -13.35
CA ARG A 106 16.62 17.42 -13.16
C ARG A 106 17.86 17.91 -13.88
N LYS A 107 18.80 17.03 -14.23
CA LYS A 107 20.01 17.38 -14.98
C LYS A 107 19.74 17.56 -16.48
N LYS A 108 18.57 17.13 -16.98
CA LYS A 108 18.19 17.26 -18.39
C LYS A 108 17.70 18.67 -18.71
N PRO A 109 17.98 19.21 -19.91
CA PRO A 109 17.41 20.49 -20.36
C PRO A 109 15.88 20.48 -20.31
N GLY A 110 15.26 21.50 -19.70
CA GLY A 110 13.79 21.61 -19.57
C GLY A 110 13.18 20.83 -18.39
N CYS A 111 13.97 20.03 -17.66
CA CYS A 111 13.52 19.21 -16.53
C CYS A 111 14.00 19.71 -15.16
N GLY A 112 14.62 20.89 -15.11
CA GLY A 112 15.20 21.44 -13.88
C GLY A 112 14.21 21.53 -12.72
N LYS A 113 14.73 21.73 -11.50
CA LYS A 113 13.90 21.86 -10.30
C LYS A 113 12.81 22.93 -10.49
N GLY A 114 11.57 22.57 -10.18
CA GLY A 114 10.42 23.46 -10.26
C GLY A 114 9.78 23.58 -11.64
N THR A 115 10.26 22.90 -12.69
CA THR A 115 9.56 22.84 -13.98
C THR A 115 8.26 22.04 -13.87
N GLY A 116 7.37 22.15 -14.87
CA GLY A 116 6.14 21.35 -14.89
C GLY A 116 6.42 19.84 -14.83
N VAL A 117 7.43 19.37 -15.56
CA VAL A 117 7.87 17.96 -15.54
C VAL A 117 8.35 17.56 -14.14
N ASP A 118 9.22 18.35 -13.51
CA ASP A 118 9.71 18.06 -12.15
C ASP A 118 8.56 18.03 -11.13
N ARG A 119 7.67 19.04 -11.15
CA ARG A 119 6.52 19.10 -10.22
C ARG A 119 5.59 17.90 -10.39
N SER A 120 5.24 17.53 -11.61
CA SER A 120 4.38 16.37 -11.88
C SER A 120 5.01 15.08 -11.38
N ARG A 121 6.29 14.84 -11.70
CA ARG A 121 7.00 13.62 -11.25
C ARG A 121 7.10 13.53 -9.72
N MET A 122 7.46 14.64 -9.07
CA MET A 122 7.55 14.70 -7.60
C MET A 122 6.18 14.48 -6.94
N SER A 123 5.14 15.16 -7.43
CA SER A 123 3.78 15.04 -6.90
C SER A 123 3.26 13.60 -6.99
N MET A 124 3.42 12.95 -8.15
CA MET A 124 3.01 11.56 -8.33
C MET A 124 3.81 10.59 -7.46
N THR A 125 5.12 10.81 -7.32
CA THR A 125 5.98 9.99 -6.44
C THR A 125 5.51 10.08 -4.98
N VAL A 126 5.21 11.29 -4.50
CA VAL A 126 4.63 11.49 -3.15
C VAL A 126 3.27 10.82 -3.03
N ALA A 127 2.40 10.95 -4.04
CA ALA A 127 1.08 10.32 -4.03
C ALA A 127 1.20 8.79 -3.87
N LEU A 128 2.14 8.15 -4.58
CA LEU A 128 2.40 6.71 -4.45
C LEU A 128 2.91 6.33 -3.06
N LYS A 129 3.83 7.13 -2.47
CA LYS A 129 4.31 6.94 -1.10
C LYS A 129 3.18 7.02 -0.08
N ASN A 130 2.28 7.99 -0.24
CA ASN A 130 1.10 8.14 0.61
C ASN A 130 0.13 6.97 0.42
N LYS A 131 -0.12 6.52 -0.82
CA LYS A 131 -0.94 5.32 -1.07
C LYS A 131 -0.35 4.09 -0.36
N LEU A 132 0.97 3.89 -0.44
CA LEU A 132 1.64 2.79 0.28
C LEU A 132 1.43 2.91 1.80
N LYS A 133 1.59 4.11 2.38
CA LYS A 133 1.32 4.39 3.79
C LYS A 133 -0.09 3.97 4.20
N GLU A 134 -1.09 4.38 3.42
CA GLU A 134 -2.49 4.02 3.69
C GLU A 134 -2.70 2.51 3.58
N ARG A 135 -2.12 1.82 2.58
CA ARG A 135 -2.21 0.35 2.50
C ARG A 135 -1.62 -0.34 3.72
N ILE A 136 -0.50 0.13 4.24
CA ILE A 136 0.09 -0.45 5.45
C ILE A 136 -0.80 -0.20 6.67
N LYS A 137 -1.41 1.00 6.80
CA LYS A 137 -2.41 1.29 7.85
C LYS A 137 -3.58 0.31 7.83
N ASP A 138 -4.05 -0.08 6.64
CA ASP A 138 -5.12 -1.08 6.50
C ASP A 138 -4.72 -2.41 7.16
N PHE A 139 -3.48 -2.87 6.93
CA PHE A 139 -2.93 -4.07 7.59
C PHE A 139 -2.73 -3.88 9.10
N GLN A 140 -2.40 -2.68 9.59
CA GLN A 140 -2.33 -2.43 11.04
C GLN A 140 -3.70 -2.55 11.69
N THR A 141 -4.72 -2.02 11.02
CA THR A 141 -6.12 -2.10 11.46
C THR A 141 -6.56 -3.56 11.50
N LEU A 142 -6.25 -4.33 10.44
CA LEU A 142 -6.51 -5.77 10.42
C LEU A 142 -5.83 -6.50 11.59
N ARG A 143 -4.56 -6.22 11.87
CA ARG A 143 -3.85 -6.83 13.01
C ARG A 143 -4.58 -6.59 14.34
N GLN A 144 -5.01 -5.35 14.58
CA GLN A 144 -5.75 -5.00 15.81
C GLN A 144 -7.10 -5.72 15.89
N THR A 145 -7.80 -5.82 14.76
CA THR A 145 -9.05 -6.58 14.65
C THR A 145 -8.83 -8.06 14.99
N ILE A 146 -7.82 -8.71 14.40
CA ILE A 146 -7.47 -10.11 14.67
C ILE A 146 -7.19 -10.34 16.15
N GLN A 147 -6.39 -9.47 16.79
CA GLN A 147 -6.09 -9.55 18.22
C GLN A 147 -7.33 -9.48 19.09
N LYS A 148 -8.18 -8.48 18.84
CA LYS A 148 -9.41 -8.26 19.60
C LYS A 148 -10.34 -9.48 19.48
N GLU A 149 -10.54 -9.97 18.27
CA GLU A 149 -11.46 -11.07 17.99
C GLU A 149 -10.92 -12.40 18.51
N TYR A 150 -9.61 -12.62 18.46
CA TYR A 150 -8.97 -13.76 19.10
C TYR A 150 -9.28 -13.80 20.59
N ARG A 151 -9.14 -12.67 21.31
CA ARG A 151 -9.50 -12.57 22.73
C ARG A 151 -10.96 -12.97 22.98
N GLU A 152 -11.89 -12.43 22.19
CA GLU A 152 -13.32 -12.74 22.31
C GLU A 152 -13.61 -14.24 22.09
N ILE A 153 -12.95 -14.87 21.11
CA ILE A 153 -13.09 -16.30 20.82
C ILE A 153 -12.55 -17.13 22.00
N VAL A 154 -11.36 -16.81 22.50
CA VAL A 154 -10.74 -17.54 23.62
C VAL A 154 -11.62 -17.48 24.86
N VAL A 155 -12.11 -16.29 25.24
CA VAL A 155 -13.05 -16.11 26.36
C VAL A 155 -14.26 -17.03 26.20
N ARG A 156 -14.88 -17.02 25.01
CA ARG A 156 -16.06 -17.83 24.72
C ARG A 156 -15.77 -19.33 24.79
N ARG A 157 -14.63 -19.79 24.28
CA ARG A 157 -14.23 -21.20 24.30
C ARG A 157 -13.96 -21.69 25.70
N VAL A 158 -13.21 -20.92 26.51
CA VAL A 158 -12.95 -21.23 27.92
C VAL A 158 -14.26 -21.33 28.69
N PHE A 159 -15.16 -20.35 28.57
CA PHE A 159 -16.47 -20.39 29.22
C PHE A 159 -17.31 -21.60 28.79
N THR A 160 -17.35 -21.92 27.50
CA THR A 160 -18.15 -23.05 26.97
C THR A 160 -17.73 -24.39 27.58
N VAL A 161 -16.45 -24.54 27.86
CA VAL A 161 -15.86 -25.82 28.29
C VAL A 161 -15.76 -25.94 29.80
N THR A 162 -15.51 -24.83 30.50
CA THR A 162 -15.38 -24.81 31.97
C THR A 162 -16.70 -24.49 32.68
N GLY A 163 -17.62 -23.78 32.01
CA GLY A 163 -18.83 -23.24 32.61
C GLY A 163 -18.61 -22.00 33.48
N GLU A 164 -17.36 -21.55 33.64
CA GLU A 164 -16.97 -20.44 34.50
C GLU A 164 -16.50 -19.25 33.65
N GLN A 165 -16.86 -18.04 34.07
CA GLN A 165 -16.38 -16.82 33.43
C GLN A 165 -14.89 -16.64 33.80
N PRO A 166 -13.96 -16.71 32.83
CA PRO A 166 -12.54 -16.51 33.12
C PRO A 166 -12.26 -15.05 33.49
N SER A 167 -11.33 -14.83 34.42
CA SER A 167 -10.86 -13.47 34.71
C SER A 167 -9.98 -12.94 33.58
N ASP A 168 -9.85 -11.61 33.49
CA ASP A 168 -9.02 -10.99 32.45
C ASP A 168 -7.55 -11.42 32.57
N GLU A 169 -7.02 -11.59 33.78
CA GLU A 169 -5.63 -12.04 33.99
C GLU A 169 -5.38 -13.46 33.47
N VAL A 170 -6.38 -14.34 33.55
CA VAL A 170 -6.29 -15.71 33.03
C VAL A 170 -6.28 -15.69 31.50
N ILE A 171 -7.12 -14.86 30.90
CA ILE A 171 -7.21 -14.71 29.45
C ILE A 171 -5.95 -14.07 28.87
N ASP A 172 -5.46 -13.01 29.50
CA ASP A 172 -4.27 -12.31 29.04
C ASP A 172 -3.05 -13.25 29.13
N ARG A 173 -2.90 -14.02 30.22
CA ARG A 173 -1.86 -15.05 30.31
C ARG A 173 -1.98 -16.10 29.20
N LEU A 174 -3.19 -16.59 28.93
CA LEU A 174 -3.42 -17.58 27.87
C LEU A 174 -3.07 -17.01 26.48
N ILE A 175 -3.41 -15.74 26.23
CA ILE A 175 -3.09 -15.06 24.97
C ILE A 175 -1.59 -14.81 24.83
N GLU A 176 -0.89 -14.44 25.91
CA GLU A 176 0.54 -14.16 25.89
C GLU A 176 1.40 -15.43 25.78
N THR A 177 0.99 -16.50 26.45
CA THR A 177 1.83 -17.71 26.63
C THR A 177 1.35 -18.91 25.81
N GLY A 178 0.13 -18.86 25.28
CA GLY A 178 -0.55 -20.03 24.71
C GLY A 178 -0.86 -21.14 25.73
N SER A 179 -0.49 -20.99 27.00
CA SER A 179 -0.52 -22.07 27.98
C SER A 179 -1.94 -22.35 28.47
N THR A 180 -2.53 -23.44 27.99
CA THR A 180 -3.89 -23.88 28.34
C THR A 180 -3.93 -24.82 29.56
N GLU A 181 -2.81 -25.42 29.95
CA GLU A 181 -2.78 -26.54 30.91
C GLU A 181 -3.46 -26.22 32.24
N GLN A 182 -3.06 -25.12 32.90
CA GLN A 182 -3.61 -24.72 34.20
C GLN A 182 -5.10 -24.36 34.17
N ILE A 183 -5.62 -23.93 33.00
CA ILE A 183 -7.01 -23.46 32.86
C ILE A 183 -7.95 -24.65 32.70
N PHE A 184 -7.51 -25.68 31.97
CA PHE A 184 -8.35 -26.83 31.63
C PHE A 184 -8.09 -28.06 32.51
N GLU A 185 -7.07 -28.07 33.38
CA GLU A 185 -6.75 -29.16 34.30
C GLU A 185 -7.96 -29.68 35.10
N ASN A 186 -8.75 -28.77 35.70
CA ASN A 186 -9.94 -29.13 36.46
C ASN A 186 -11.09 -29.63 35.57
N ALA A 187 -11.21 -29.09 34.35
CA ALA A 187 -12.22 -29.50 33.39
C ALA A 187 -11.93 -30.91 32.84
N ILE A 188 -10.66 -31.23 32.55
CA ILE A 188 -10.20 -32.49 31.93
C ILE A 188 -10.53 -33.72 32.79
N GLN A 189 -10.73 -33.56 34.11
CA GLN A 189 -11.11 -34.62 35.03
C GLN A 189 -12.61 -35.02 34.94
N GLY A 190 -13.42 -34.26 34.19
CA GLY A 190 -14.85 -34.50 34.01
C GLY A 190 -15.24 -35.45 32.86
N ILE A 191 -16.57 -35.64 32.68
CA ILE A 191 -17.18 -36.55 31.70
C ILE A 191 -16.89 -36.13 30.24
N CYS A 192 -16.53 -34.87 29.99
CA CYS A 192 -16.35 -34.28 28.66
C CYS A 192 -14.88 -34.18 28.19
N ARG A 193 -13.98 -35.04 28.70
CA ARG A 193 -12.54 -34.98 28.42
C ARG A 193 -12.19 -34.82 26.93
N GLY A 194 -12.83 -35.57 26.03
CA GLY A 194 -12.55 -35.48 24.59
C GLY A 194 -12.88 -34.12 23.97
N GLN A 195 -13.97 -33.49 24.41
CA GLN A 195 -14.38 -32.15 23.94
C GLN A 195 -13.42 -31.06 24.44
N ILE A 196 -12.96 -31.20 25.68
CA ILE A 196 -11.98 -30.29 26.29
C ILE A 196 -10.65 -30.35 25.53
N ILE A 197 -10.13 -31.55 25.29
CA ILE A 197 -8.88 -31.74 24.52
C ILE A 197 -9.00 -31.12 23.13
N ALA A 198 -10.09 -31.37 22.42
CA ALA A 198 -10.30 -30.79 21.09
C ALA A 198 -10.36 -29.25 21.10
N THR A 199 -10.91 -28.67 22.17
CA THR A 199 -10.95 -27.20 22.34
C THR A 199 -9.58 -26.63 22.67
N VAL A 200 -8.81 -27.31 23.52
CA VAL A 200 -7.43 -26.93 23.82
C VAL A 200 -6.57 -26.94 22.56
N GLU A 201 -6.65 -28.01 21.76
CA GLU A 201 -5.94 -28.09 20.47
C GLU A 201 -6.36 -26.97 19.50
N GLU A 202 -7.65 -26.64 19.47
CA GLU A 202 -8.17 -25.55 18.62
C GLU A 202 -7.72 -24.17 19.08
N ILE A 203 -7.71 -23.90 20.39
CA ILE A 203 -7.19 -22.66 20.97
C ILE A 203 -5.69 -22.53 20.66
N GLN A 204 -4.92 -23.61 20.82
CA GLN A 204 -3.49 -23.59 20.54
C GLN A 204 -3.19 -23.31 19.06
N GLU A 205 -3.87 -23.99 18.13
CA GLU A 205 -3.66 -23.74 16.70
C GLU A 205 -4.07 -22.31 16.31
N ARG A 206 -5.11 -21.75 16.96
CA ARG A 206 -5.49 -20.35 16.76
C ARG A 206 -4.47 -19.37 17.34
N HIS A 207 -3.96 -19.64 18.54
CA HIS A 207 -2.87 -18.85 19.14
C HIS A 207 -1.68 -18.79 18.18
N ASP A 208 -1.20 -19.94 17.72
CA ASP A 208 -0.06 -20.01 16.80
C ASP A 208 -0.34 -19.26 15.48
N ALA A 209 -1.58 -19.29 14.99
CA ALA A 209 -1.96 -18.54 13.80
C ALA A 209 -1.87 -17.03 14.04
N VAL A 210 -2.46 -16.54 15.14
CA VAL A 210 -2.46 -15.12 15.50
C VAL A 210 -1.04 -14.61 15.70
N MET A 211 -0.19 -15.37 16.39
CA MET A 211 1.21 -14.98 16.62
C MET A 211 2.01 -14.85 15.32
N GLU A 212 1.88 -15.79 14.38
CA GLU A 212 2.60 -15.71 13.10
C GLU A 212 2.08 -14.54 12.24
N ILE A 213 0.76 -14.34 12.24
CA ILE A 213 0.14 -13.22 11.53
C ILE A 213 0.61 -11.88 12.10
N GLU A 214 0.60 -11.73 13.42
CA GLU A 214 1.07 -10.51 14.09
C GLU A 214 2.51 -10.18 13.75
N LYS A 215 3.38 -11.19 13.82
CA LYS A 215 4.79 -11.05 13.48
C LYS A 215 4.96 -10.60 12.04
N GLY A 216 4.32 -11.25 11.08
CA GLY A 216 4.43 -10.86 9.68
C GLY A 216 3.86 -9.47 9.39
N LEU A 217 2.74 -9.09 10.02
CA LEU A 217 2.17 -7.74 9.87
C LEU A 217 3.00 -6.66 10.58
N LEU A 218 3.73 -7.00 11.65
CA LEU A 218 4.73 -6.12 12.28
C LEU A 218 5.92 -5.87 11.36
N GLU A 219 6.40 -6.89 10.65
CA GLU A 219 7.50 -6.74 9.69
C GLU A 219 7.15 -5.75 8.56
N LEU A 220 5.89 -5.74 8.08
CA LEU A 220 5.41 -4.75 7.10
C LEU A 220 5.55 -3.31 7.61
N GLN A 221 5.22 -3.09 8.89
CA GLN A 221 5.34 -1.78 9.52
C GLN A 221 6.80 -1.34 9.62
N GLN A 222 7.71 -2.26 9.93
CA GLN A 222 9.14 -1.95 10.00
C GLN A 222 9.69 -1.56 8.62
N ILE A 223 9.35 -2.31 7.57
CA ILE A 223 9.78 -2.00 6.19
C ILE A 223 9.36 -0.58 5.79
N PHE A 224 8.16 -0.16 6.20
CA PHE A 224 7.64 1.17 5.93
C PHE A 224 8.24 2.26 6.82
N ALA A 225 8.45 1.99 8.11
CA ALA A 225 9.10 2.93 9.01
C ALA A 225 10.48 3.33 8.47
N ASP A 226 11.25 2.35 8.00
CA ASP A 226 12.54 2.59 7.35
C ASP A 226 12.41 3.54 6.13
N MET A 227 11.34 3.38 5.35
CA MET A 227 11.07 4.22 4.18
C MET A 227 10.58 5.63 4.57
N THR A 228 9.82 5.76 5.67
CA THR A 228 9.21 7.04 6.07
C THR A 228 10.27 8.07 6.45
N THR A 229 11.42 7.62 6.98
CA THR A 229 12.59 8.47 7.22
C THR A 229 13.10 9.17 5.95
N LEU A 230 12.85 8.60 4.76
CA LEU A 230 13.18 9.20 3.47
C LEU A 230 12.09 10.16 2.96
N VAL A 231 10.83 9.97 3.35
CA VAL A 231 9.68 10.78 2.91
C VAL A 231 9.66 12.15 3.59
N ASP A 232 10.02 12.23 4.87
CA ASP A 232 10.01 13.49 5.64
C ASP A 232 10.99 14.54 5.07
N THR A 233 12.07 14.09 4.41
CA THR A 233 13.01 14.99 3.72
C THR A 233 12.44 15.67 2.47
N GLN A 234 11.31 15.19 1.94
CA GLN A 234 10.64 15.75 0.76
C GLN A 234 9.40 16.61 1.10
N GLY A 235 8.99 16.67 2.37
CA GLY A 235 7.80 17.41 2.83
C GLY A 235 7.85 18.92 2.56
N GLU A 236 9.05 19.51 2.48
CA GLU A 236 9.23 20.93 2.11
C GLU A 236 8.77 21.26 0.68
N ILE A 237 8.69 20.26 -0.22
CA ILE A 237 8.26 20.46 -1.61
C ILE A 237 6.73 20.55 -1.71
N LEU A 238 5.99 19.86 -0.84
CA LEU A 238 4.52 19.82 -0.87
C LEU A 238 3.90 21.15 -0.44
N ASN A 239 4.47 21.82 0.57
CA ASN A 239 3.99 23.12 1.04
C ASN A 239 4.02 24.21 -0.06
N ASN A 240 4.84 24.04 -1.10
CA ASN A 240 4.89 24.96 -2.24
C ASN A 240 3.90 24.59 -3.37
N ILE A 241 3.45 23.33 -3.45
CA ILE A 241 2.51 22.86 -4.48
C ILE A 241 1.05 22.97 -4.01
N GLU A 242 0.78 22.72 -2.72
CA GLU A 242 -0.57 22.84 -2.13
C GLU A 242 -1.08 24.30 -2.15
N ASN A 243 -0.17 25.28 -2.14
CA ASN A 243 -0.50 26.69 -2.34
C ASN A 243 -0.82 27.08 -3.80
N GLN A 244 -0.62 26.19 -4.77
CA GLN A 244 -0.82 26.50 -6.19
C GLN A 244 -1.88 25.67 -6.92
N TYR A 245 -2.32 24.51 -6.40
CA TYR A 245 -3.26 23.66 -7.13
C TYR A 245 -4.34 23.05 -6.22
N GLN A 246 -5.59 23.50 -6.39
CA GLN A 246 -6.74 22.67 -6.10
C GLN A 246 -6.88 21.62 -7.22
N PRO A 247 -6.95 20.31 -6.92
CA PRO A 247 -6.90 19.25 -7.92
C PRO A 247 -8.14 19.17 -8.84
N GLU A 248 -9.18 19.97 -8.62
CA GLU A 248 -10.39 19.96 -9.47
C GLU A 248 -10.22 20.74 -10.79
N THR A 249 -9.28 21.68 -10.88
CA THR A 249 -9.22 22.59 -12.05
C THR A 249 -8.51 21.97 -13.27
N VAL A 250 -7.52 21.10 -13.07
CA VAL A 250 -6.71 20.55 -14.18
C VAL A 250 -7.43 19.42 -14.93
N ALA A 251 -8.32 18.68 -14.24
CA ALA A 251 -9.17 17.67 -14.88
C ALA A 251 -10.25 18.31 -15.77
N GLN A 252 -10.76 19.49 -15.40
CA GLN A 252 -11.74 20.22 -16.21
C GLN A 252 -11.12 20.85 -17.47
N GLU A 253 -9.88 21.35 -17.40
CA GLU A 253 -9.21 21.93 -18.57
C GLU A 253 -8.84 20.87 -19.62
N LEU A 254 -8.45 19.66 -19.22
CA LEU A 254 -8.16 18.57 -20.16
C LEU A 254 -9.42 18.07 -20.89
N ILE A 255 -10.57 18.01 -20.21
CA ILE A 255 -11.85 17.63 -20.83
C ILE A 255 -12.34 18.71 -21.82
N THR A 256 -12.08 19.99 -21.53
CA THR A 256 -12.52 21.10 -22.39
C THR A 256 -11.70 21.17 -23.69
N VAL A 257 -10.38 20.92 -23.60
CA VAL A 257 -9.49 20.90 -24.78
C VAL A 257 -9.79 19.70 -25.68
N GLU A 258 -10.19 18.56 -25.12
CA GLU A 258 -10.55 17.36 -25.90
C GLU A 258 -11.94 17.47 -26.57
N ALA A 259 -12.89 18.19 -25.95
CA ALA A 259 -14.20 18.47 -26.55
C ALA A 259 -14.12 19.45 -27.74
N ASP A 260 -13.27 20.49 -27.66
CA ASP A 260 -13.04 21.44 -28.75
C ASP A 260 -12.25 20.80 -29.91
N ALA A 261 -11.36 19.83 -29.62
CA ALA A 261 -10.63 19.08 -30.65
C ALA A 261 -11.50 18.04 -31.39
N LEU A 262 -12.57 17.55 -30.76
CA LEU A 262 -13.52 16.58 -31.34
C LEU A 262 -14.76 17.25 -31.97
N GLY A 263 -14.83 18.58 -31.99
CA GLY A 263 -15.89 19.32 -32.67
C GLY A 263 -17.28 19.18 -32.05
N PHE A 264 -17.37 18.86 -30.76
CA PHE A 264 -18.64 18.87 -30.03
C PHE A 264 -18.86 20.25 -29.41
N ARG A 265 -19.23 21.23 -30.24
CA ARG A 265 -19.96 22.42 -29.84
C ARG A 265 -21.05 22.74 -30.84
#